data_AF-A0A511XFB0-F1
#
_entry.id   AF-A0A511XFB0-F1
#
_cell.length_a   1.000
_cell.length_b   1.000
_cell.length_c   1.000
_cell.angle_alpha   90.00
_cell.angle_beta   90.00
_cell.angle_gamma   90.00
#
_symmetry.space_group_name_H-M   'P 1'
#
loop_
_entity.id
_entity.type
_entity.pdbx_description
1 polymer ?
#
loop_
_entity_poly.entity_id
_entity_poly.type
_entity_poly.pdbx_seq_one_letter_code
_entity_poly.pdbx_strand_id
1 'polypeptide(L)'
;MRCGCISAFPLSFRLIEEMLLERRIIVFYETIRRWSLKFGSAFVRLLRRKAARPRDIWHLDEVRIVIQEQPHWLWRAVDQDGYVLDEILQTSRNTRAARRLLTRPLNKRGIHSRPMITDKLKS
;
A
#
# COMPACT_ATOMS: atom_id res chain seq x y z
N MET A 1 -8.89 20.84 5.63
CA MET A 1 -7.92 20.39 4.60
C MET A 1 -7.16 19.17 5.11
N ARG A 2 -6.86 18.23 4.19
CA ARG A 2 -6.26 16.89 4.38
C ARG A 2 -7.22 15.79 4.88
N CYS A 3 -8.14 15.41 4.00
CA CYS A 3 -8.67 14.05 3.95
C CYS A 3 -7.62 13.17 3.25
N GLY A 4 -7.11 12.16 3.93
CA GLY A 4 -6.07 11.26 3.43
C GLY A 4 -6.18 9.91 4.10
N CYS A 5 -7.34 9.28 3.95
CA CYS A 5 -7.54 7.86 4.23
C CYS A 5 -8.03 7.23 2.92
N ILE A 6 -7.11 6.93 2.02
CA ILE A 6 -7.40 6.15 0.82
C ILE A 6 -7.10 4.70 1.20
N SER A 7 -8.18 3.92 1.29
CA SER A 7 -8.16 2.46 1.40
C SER A 7 -7.33 1.85 0.27
N ALA A 8 -6.61 0.78 0.57
CA ALA A 8 -5.66 0.08 -0.32
C ALA A 8 -6.29 -0.65 -1.52
N PHE A 9 -7.49 -0.23 -1.98
CA PHE A 9 -8.13 -0.71 -3.19
C PHE A 9 -8.94 0.45 -3.80
N PRO A 10 -8.88 0.69 -5.12
CA PRO A 10 -9.70 1.70 -5.78
C PRO A 10 -11.14 1.18 -5.99
N LEU A 11 -11.68 0.45 -5.02
CA LEU A 11 -13.07 0.01 -5.07
C LEU A 11 -13.95 1.18 -4.62
N SER A 12 -14.88 1.59 -5.48
CA SER A 12 -15.91 2.53 -5.06
C SER A 12 -16.77 1.87 -3.96
N PHE A 13 -17.30 2.66 -3.03
CA PHE A 13 -18.18 2.11 -1.99
C PHE A 13 -19.44 1.42 -2.58
N ARG A 14 -19.87 1.82 -3.78
CA ARG A 14 -20.94 1.13 -4.55
C ARG A 14 -20.51 -0.25 -5.03
N LEU A 15 -19.27 -0.39 -5.49
CA LEU A 15 -18.73 -1.68 -5.89
C LEU A 15 -18.59 -2.62 -4.69
N ILE A 16 -18.26 -2.10 -3.50
CA ILE A 16 -18.23 -2.89 -2.26
C ILE A 16 -19.66 -3.37 -1.89
N GLU A 17 -20.66 -2.50 -2.05
CA GLU A 17 -22.08 -2.86 -1.87
C GLU A 17 -22.50 -4.00 -2.83
N GLU A 18 -22.16 -3.91 -4.11
CA GLU A 18 -22.41 -4.98 -5.10
C GLU A 18 -21.71 -6.30 -4.72
N MET A 19 -20.44 -6.24 -4.32
CA MET A 19 -19.67 -7.42 -3.89
C MET A 19 -20.22 -8.07 -2.61
N LEU A 20 -20.82 -7.29 -1.71
CA LEU A 20 -21.48 -7.80 -0.51
C LEU A 20 -22.84 -8.39 -0.86
N LEU A 21 -23.55 -7.79 -1.80
CA LEU A 21 -24.83 -8.29 -2.29
C LEU A 21 -24.69 -9.66 -2.97
N GLU A 22 -23.65 -9.88 -3.77
CA GLU A 22 -23.32 -11.20 -4.35
C GLU A 22 -23.15 -12.29 -3.26
N ARG A 23 -22.69 -11.89 -2.08
CA ARG A 23 -22.52 -12.75 -0.90
C ARG A 23 -23.78 -12.82 -0.03
N ARG A 24 -24.92 -12.31 -0.52
CA ARG A 24 -26.21 -12.21 0.18
C ARG A 24 -26.17 -11.33 1.43
N ILE A 25 -25.24 -10.39 1.49
CA ILE A 25 -25.10 -9.41 2.57
C ILE A 25 -25.64 -8.06 2.07
N ILE A 26 -26.83 -7.69 2.54
CA ILE A 26 -27.49 -6.44 2.12
C ILE A 26 -26.99 -5.28 2.98
N VAL A 27 -26.16 -4.43 2.41
CA VAL A 27 -25.61 -3.25 3.09
C VAL A 27 -25.60 -2.07 2.13
N PHE A 28 -26.19 -0.95 2.53
CA PHE A 28 -26.18 0.25 1.72
C PHE A 28 -24.81 0.91 1.63
N TYR A 29 -24.50 1.52 0.48
CA TYR A 29 -23.34 2.40 0.26
C TYR A 29 -23.05 3.34 1.45
N GLU A 30 -24.08 4.01 1.98
CA GLU A 30 -23.92 5.01 3.05
C GLU A 30 -23.50 4.36 4.39
N THR A 31 -23.91 3.11 4.61
CA THR A 31 -23.50 2.31 5.77
C THR A 31 -22.01 1.96 5.67
N ILE A 32 -21.56 1.52 4.50
CA ILE A 32 -20.14 1.20 4.23
C ILE A 32 -19.28 2.47 4.41
N ARG A 33 -19.76 3.61 3.90
CA ARG A 33 -19.10 4.92 4.07
C ARG A 33 -18.96 5.30 5.55
N ARG A 34 -20.05 5.19 6.33
CA ARG A 34 -20.03 5.47 7.78
C ARG A 34 -19.10 4.52 8.54
N TRP A 35 -19.07 3.25 8.19
CA TRP A 35 -18.15 2.27 8.78
C TRP A 35 -16.69 2.58 8.43
N SER A 36 -16.41 2.96 7.19
CA SER A 36 -15.06 3.39 6.77
C SER A 36 -14.60 4.62 7.57
N LEU A 37 -15.48 5.60 7.78
CA LEU A 37 -15.17 6.78 8.60
C LEU A 37 -14.96 6.42 10.09
N LYS A 38 -15.80 5.52 10.64
CA LYS A 38 -15.77 5.15 12.06
C LYS A 38 -14.61 4.22 12.41
N PHE A 39 -14.35 3.22 11.58
CA PHE A 39 -13.44 2.12 11.87
C PHE A 39 -12.17 2.15 11.01
N GLY A 40 -12.15 2.91 9.92
CA GLY A 40 -11.04 2.89 8.96
C GLY A 40 -9.69 3.17 9.60
N SER A 41 -9.60 4.13 10.53
CA SER A 41 -8.36 4.44 11.23
C SER A 41 -7.87 3.28 12.13
N ALA A 42 -8.79 2.60 12.81
CA ALA A 42 -8.50 1.43 13.64
C ALA A 42 -8.11 0.22 12.77
N PHE A 43 -8.80 0.02 11.65
CA PHE A 43 -8.51 -1.04 10.68
C PHE A 43 -7.15 -0.83 10.01
N VAL A 44 -6.84 0.40 9.58
CA VAL A 44 -5.51 0.76 9.07
C VAL A 44 -4.44 0.52 10.12
N ARG A 45 -4.71 0.87 11.39
CA ARG A 45 -3.77 0.60 12.48
C ARG A 45 -3.59 -0.89 12.74
N LEU A 46 -4.66 -1.69 12.61
CA LEU A 46 -4.65 -3.15 12.73
C LEU A 46 -3.88 -3.80 11.57
N LEU A 47 -4.14 -3.39 10.33
CA LEU A 47 -3.43 -3.86 9.14
C LEU A 47 -1.95 -3.47 9.17
N ARG A 48 -1.62 -2.30 9.74
CA ARG A 48 -0.24 -1.87 10.02
C ARG A 48 0.43 -2.59 11.19
N ARG A 49 -0.24 -3.52 11.90
CA ARG A 49 0.33 -4.16 13.10
C ARG A 49 1.46 -5.13 12.84
N LYS A 50 1.75 -5.50 11.60
CA LYS A 50 3.05 -6.09 11.34
C LYS A 50 4.10 -4.97 11.29
N ALA A 51 4.60 -4.60 12.46
CA ALA A 51 5.77 -3.75 12.55
C ALA A 51 6.94 -4.50 11.92
N ALA A 52 7.61 -3.88 10.94
CA ALA A 52 8.83 -4.42 10.35
C ALA A 52 9.80 -4.78 11.48
N ARG A 53 10.19 -6.05 11.56
CA ARG A 53 11.11 -6.53 12.58
C ARG A 53 12.54 -6.23 12.13
N PRO A 54 13.49 -6.01 13.06
CA PRO A 54 14.90 -5.75 12.73
C PRO A 54 15.62 -6.85 11.91
N ARG A 55 14.96 -8.00 11.68
CA ARG A 55 15.51 -9.14 10.94
C ARG A 55 14.78 -9.45 9.64
N ASP A 56 13.73 -8.70 9.30
CA ASP A 56 12.95 -8.98 8.10
C ASP A 56 13.77 -8.65 6.85
N ILE A 57 13.73 -9.56 5.87
CA ILE A 57 14.28 -9.32 4.54
C ILE A 57 13.28 -8.44 3.79
N TRP A 58 13.77 -7.38 3.16
CA TRP A 58 12.94 -6.44 2.43
C TRP A 58 13.18 -6.58 0.94
N HIS A 59 12.08 -6.58 0.20
CA HIS A 59 12.08 -6.60 -1.25
C HIS A 59 11.57 -5.26 -1.74
N LEU A 60 12.26 -4.72 -2.75
CA LEU A 60 11.77 -3.57 -3.49
C LEU A 60 11.18 -4.08 -4.79
N ASP A 61 9.88 -3.89 -4.94
CA ASP A 61 9.13 -4.24 -6.12
C ASP A 61 8.88 -2.99 -6.99
N GLU A 62 8.96 -3.19 -8.31
CA GLU A 62 8.77 -2.16 -9.33
C GLU A 62 7.58 -2.55 -10.22
N VAL A 63 6.53 -1.74 -10.22
CA VAL A 63 5.36 -1.93 -11.08
C VAL A 63 5.16 -0.72 -11.97
N ARG A 64 5.15 -0.93 -13.29
CA ARG A 64 4.71 0.10 -14.24
C ARG A 64 3.19 0.12 -14.29
N ILE A 65 2.59 1.26 -13.99
CA ILE A 65 1.14 1.48 -14.08
C ILE A 65 0.84 2.64 -15.03
N VAL A 66 -0.34 2.66 -15.64
CA VAL A 66 -0.79 3.77 -16.49
C VAL A 66 -1.93 4.48 -15.79
N ILE A 67 -1.79 5.79 -15.58
CA ILE A 67 -2.83 6.64 -14.99
C ILE A 67 -3.08 7.77 -15.97
N GLN A 68 -4.34 7.96 -16.39
CA GLN A 68 -4.72 9.00 -17.37
C GLN A 68 -3.84 8.97 -18.62
N GLU A 69 -3.62 7.77 -19.18
CA GLU A 69 -2.80 7.52 -20.36
C GLU A 69 -1.29 7.80 -20.18
N GLN A 70 -0.86 8.25 -19.00
CA GLN A 70 0.54 8.51 -18.68
C GLN A 70 1.16 7.35 -17.90
N PRO A 71 2.36 6.88 -18.27
CA PRO A 71 3.06 5.84 -17.53
C PRO A 71 3.63 6.39 -16.21
N HIS A 72 3.47 5.62 -15.15
CA HIS A 72 4.05 5.85 -13.84
C HIS A 72 4.71 4.58 -13.31
N TRP A 73 5.61 4.75 -12.36
CA TRP A 73 6.32 3.69 -11.65
C TRP A 73 5.91 3.68 -10.20
N LEU A 74 5.20 2.63 -9.81
CA LEU A 74 4.86 2.33 -8.44
C LEU A 74 5.99 1.48 -7.84
N TRP A 75 6.61 1.98 -6.78
CA TRP A 75 7.62 1.28 -6.03
C TRP A 75 7.04 0.83 -4.70
N ARG A 76 7.18 -0.44 -4.36
CA ARG A 76 6.66 -1.01 -3.11
C ARG A 76 7.79 -1.63 -2.31
N ALA A 77 7.92 -1.21 -1.06
CA ALA A 77 8.75 -1.92 -0.10
C ALA A 77 7.88 -3.00 0.56
N VAL A 78 8.21 -4.26 0.34
CA VAL A 78 7.51 -5.39 0.94
C VAL A 78 8.45 -6.19 1.84
N ASP A 79 7.93 -6.81 2.88
CA ASP A 79 8.68 -7.76 3.68
C ASP A 79 8.65 -9.18 3.07
N GLN A 80 9.44 -10.08 3.65
CA GLN A 80 9.54 -11.49 3.24
C GLN A 80 8.23 -12.29 3.27
N ASP A 81 7.23 -11.84 4.03
CA ASP A 81 5.92 -12.49 4.13
C ASP A 81 4.89 -11.80 3.21
N GLY A 82 5.33 -10.88 2.34
CA GLY A 82 4.50 -10.19 1.36
C GLY A 82 3.74 -8.98 1.91
N TYR A 83 4.04 -8.51 3.12
CA TYR A 83 3.41 -7.30 3.66
C TYR A 83 4.03 -6.03 3.09
N VAL A 84 3.19 -5.14 2.60
CA VAL A 84 3.59 -3.82 2.12
C VAL A 84 3.93 -2.91 3.30
N LEU A 85 5.19 -2.50 3.38
CA LEU A 85 5.72 -1.60 4.41
C LEU A 85 5.54 -0.13 4.03
N ASP A 86 5.79 0.21 2.77
CA ASP A 86 5.66 1.56 2.22
C ASP A 86 5.55 1.52 0.68
N GLU A 87 4.92 2.54 0.09
CA GLU A 87 4.71 2.63 -1.36
C GLU A 87 4.88 4.07 -1.85
N ILE A 88 5.49 4.24 -3.03
CA ILE A 88 5.58 5.54 -3.69
C ILE A 88 5.28 5.44 -5.18
N LEU A 89 4.69 6.49 -5.73
CA LEU A 89 4.43 6.63 -7.15
C LEU A 89 5.35 7.70 -7.75
N GLN A 90 5.99 7.38 -8.88
CA GLN A 90 6.86 8.31 -9.61
C GLN A 90 6.45 8.41 -11.07
N THR A 91 6.58 9.58 -11.67
CA THR A 91 6.40 9.80 -13.11
C THR A 91 7.56 9.28 -13.96
N SER A 92 8.71 8.97 -13.34
CA SER A 92 9.88 8.42 -14.01
C SER A 92 10.46 7.24 -13.25
N ARG A 93 11.14 6.34 -13.98
CA ARG A 93 11.83 5.18 -13.43
C ARG A 93 13.10 5.61 -12.69
N ASN A 94 13.00 5.96 -11.41
CA ASN A 94 14.14 6.34 -10.59
C ASN A 94 14.30 5.48 -9.34
N THR A 95 14.89 4.30 -9.53
CA THR A 95 15.14 3.31 -8.47
C THR A 95 15.94 3.88 -7.30
N ARG A 96 16.89 4.78 -7.55
CA ARG A 96 17.74 5.37 -6.49
C ARG A 96 16.95 6.32 -5.60
N ALA A 97 16.13 7.17 -6.21
CA ALA A 97 15.21 8.05 -5.49
C ALA A 97 14.18 7.23 -4.72
N ALA A 98 13.62 6.19 -5.35
CA ALA A 98 12.65 5.33 -4.72
C ALA A 98 13.20 4.59 -3.50
N ARG A 99 14.36 3.94 -3.64
CA ARG A 99 15.06 3.31 -2.53
C ARG A 99 15.30 4.27 -1.38
N ARG A 100 15.77 5.50 -1.66
CA ARG A 100 16.03 6.50 -0.62
C ARG A 100 14.74 6.92 0.09
N LEU A 101 13.66 7.13 -0.65
CA LEU A 101 12.38 7.57 -0.09
C LEU A 101 11.73 6.48 0.77
N LEU A 102 11.80 5.22 0.34
CA LEU A 102 11.22 4.09 1.07
C LEU A 102 12.07 3.67 2.28
N THR A 103 13.40 3.82 2.24
CA THR A 103 14.28 3.44 3.38
C THR A 103 14.41 4.51 4.46
N ARG A 104 14.29 5.80 4.11
CA ARG A 104 14.47 6.92 5.06
C ARG A 104 13.50 6.88 6.27
N PRO A 105 12.19 6.60 6.11
CA PRO A 105 11.25 6.46 7.23
C PRO A 105 11.60 5.29 8.16
N LEU A 106 12.17 4.22 7.59
CA LEU A 106 12.43 2.99 8.30
C LEU A 106 13.74 3.05 9.09
N ASN A 107 14.78 3.69 8.52
CA ASN A 107 16.01 4.04 9.24
C ASN A 107 15.72 4.95 10.45
N LYS A 108 14.78 5.91 10.32
CA LYS A 108 14.35 6.76 11.44
C LYS A 108 13.69 6.00 12.58
N ARG A 109 13.14 4.80 12.32
CA ARG A 109 12.52 3.93 13.33
C ARG A 109 13.51 2.94 13.96
N GLY A 110 14.81 3.03 13.62
CA GLY A 110 15.83 2.09 14.09
C GLY A 110 15.72 0.70 13.46
N ILE A 111 14.94 0.55 12.39
CA ILE A 111 14.75 -0.72 11.70
C ILE A 111 15.79 -0.79 10.58
N HIS A 112 16.92 -1.41 10.88
CA HIS A 112 18.00 -1.59 9.92
C HIS A 112 17.70 -2.81 9.05
N SER A 113 17.34 -2.59 7.78
CA SER A 113 17.08 -3.69 6.85
C SER A 113 18.38 -4.41 6.48
N ARG A 114 18.33 -5.74 6.45
CA ARG A 114 19.28 -6.57 5.68
C ARG A 114 19.19 -6.21 4.17
N PRO A 115 20.18 -6.57 3.33
CA PRO A 115 20.28 -6.05 1.97
C PRO A 115 18.96 -6.18 1.20
N MET A 116 18.47 -5.04 0.72
CA MET A 116 17.23 -4.92 -0.03
C MET A 116 17.40 -5.63 -1.38
N ILE A 117 16.66 -6.72 -1.57
CA ILE A 117 16.69 -7.48 -2.81
C ILE A 117 15.70 -6.79 -3.75
N THR A 118 16.23 -6.13 -4.78
CA THR A 118 15.38 -5.71 -5.90
C THR A 118 15.00 -6.98 -6.63
N ASP A 119 13.71 -7.30 -6.70
CA ASP A 119 13.31 -8.38 -7.58
C ASP A 119 13.58 -7.92 -9.01
N LYS A 120 14.52 -8.61 -9.67
CA LYS A 120 14.75 -8.43 -11.10
C LYS A 120 13.67 -9.24 -11.80
N LEU A 121 12.42 -8.80 -11.75
CA LEU A 121 11.43 -9.26 -12.70
C LEU A 121 11.83 -8.71 -14.07
N LYS A 122 12.62 -9.51 -14.77
CA LYS A 122 12.78 -9.44 -16.22
C LYS A 122 11.36 -9.49 -16.79
N SER A 123 10.95 -8.42 -17.47
CA SER A 123 9.90 -8.50 -18.49
C SER A 123 10.19 -9.61 -19.49
#